data_AF-A0A920ULB4-F1
#
_entry.id   AF-A0A920ULB4-F1
#
_cell.length_a   1.000
_cell.length_b   1.000
_cell.length_c   1.000
_cell.angle_alpha   90.00
_cell.angle_beta   90.00
_cell.angle_gamma   90.00
#
_symmetry.space_group_name_H-M   'P 1'
#
loop_
_entity.id
_entity.type
_entity.pdbx_description
1 polymer ?
#
loop_
_entity_poly.entity_id
_entity_poly.type
_entity_poly.pdbx_seq_one_letter_code
_entity_poly.pdbx_strand_id
1 'polypeptide(L)'
;MARRELPNVLEFPDRHDGTQVFKIETNYRSTPEILTRQRRHAGTRTVREGACAGARLRHEAGARLLQRANQQAEFIAQRVLELRDEGTPLEGMAVLPLALPRARLQMEFTRRDIPFVLTSGIRFFEQAHVKDVAAYLKLLVNPGENWLQAIY
;
A
#
# COMPACT_ATOMS: atom_id res chain seq x y z
N MET A 1 -4.86 5.84 33.94
CA MET A 1 -4.30 5.06 32.81
C MET A 1 -2.94 5.64 32.46
N ALA A 2 -1.84 4.94 32.76
CA ALA A 2 -0.50 5.41 32.47
C ALA A 2 -0.18 5.19 30.98
N ARG A 3 -0.01 6.27 30.21
CA ARG A 3 0.72 6.20 28.94
C ARG A 3 2.15 5.78 29.28
N ARG A 4 2.59 4.63 28.79
CA ARG A 4 4.03 4.38 28.64
C ARG A 4 4.55 5.39 27.63
N GLU A 5 5.04 6.53 28.11
CA GLU A 5 5.82 7.44 27.28
C GLU A 5 7.14 6.73 27.00
N LEU A 6 7.26 6.14 25.81
CA LEU A 6 8.57 5.71 25.33
C LEU A 6 9.44 6.96 25.23
N PRO A 7 10.62 6.98 25.87
CA PRO A 7 11.52 8.13 25.78
C PRO A 7 11.91 8.40 24.32
N ASN A 8 11.92 9.67 23.92
CA ASN A 8 12.18 10.08 22.54
C ASN A 8 13.63 9.74 22.14
N VAL A 9 13.82 9.30 20.90
CA VAL A 9 15.17 9.06 20.31
C VAL A 9 16.00 10.35 20.26
N LEU A 10 15.35 11.52 20.19
CA LEU A 10 16.02 12.82 20.16
C LEU A 10 16.76 13.14 21.45
N GLU A 11 16.27 12.66 22.59
CA GLU A 11 16.84 12.89 23.93
C GLU A 11 17.87 11.81 24.30
N PHE A 12 18.22 10.92 23.36
CA PHE A 12 19.14 9.82 23.64
C PHE A 12 20.56 10.29 24.02
N PRO A 13 21.16 11.30 23.35
CA PRO A 13 22.50 11.80 23.71
C PRO A 13 22.54 12.45 25.09
N ASP A 14 21.48 13.18 25.47
CA ASP A 14 21.41 13.91 26.74
C ASP A 14 21.24 12.98 27.95
N ARG A 15 20.75 11.75 27.71
CA ARG A 15 20.50 10.74 28.75
C ARG A 15 21.67 9.78 28.97
N HIS A 16 22.61 9.72 28.03
CA HIS A 16 23.70 8.75 28.05
C HIS A 16 25.02 9.45 27.72
N ASP A 17 25.76 9.80 28.76
CA ASP A 17 27.09 10.38 28.63
C ASP A 17 28.02 9.46 27.82
N GLY A 18 28.81 10.06 26.92
CA GLY A 18 29.69 9.33 26.01
C GLY A 18 29.02 8.79 24.74
N THR A 19 27.75 9.11 24.50
CA THR A 19 27.06 8.73 23.26
C THR A 19 27.72 9.36 22.03
N GLN A 20 28.02 8.51 21.03
CA GLN A 20 28.44 8.95 19.71
C GLN A 20 27.28 8.91 18.73
N VAL A 21 27.04 10.01 18.02
CA VAL A 21 25.94 10.12 17.05
C VAL A 21 26.49 9.98 15.64
N PHE A 22 26.09 8.90 14.96
CA PHE A 22 26.40 8.67 13.55
C PHE A 22 25.17 8.96 12.69
N LYS A 23 25.29 9.90 11.75
CA LYS A 23 24.19 10.29 10.85
C LYS A 23 24.29 9.55 9.53
N ILE A 24 23.20 8.89 9.13
CA ILE A 24 23.07 8.27 7.81
C ILE A 24 22.40 9.28 6.88
N GLU A 25 23.20 9.98 6.08
CA GLU A 25 22.72 11.04 5.20
C GLU A 25 22.47 10.56 3.77
N THR A 26 22.94 9.37 3.39
CA THR A 26 22.84 8.88 2.02
C THR A 26 21.66 7.92 1.83
N ASN A 27 20.79 8.21 0.84
CA ASN A 27 19.69 7.33 0.46
C ASN A 27 20.07 6.46 -0.75
N TYR A 28 19.86 5.15 -0.63
CA TYR A 28 20.14 4.14 -1.66
C TYR A 28 18.87 3.44 -2.18
N ARG A 29 17.68 3.92 -1.80
CA ARG A 29 16.39 3.25 -2.10
C ARG A 29 15.60 3.98 -3.19
N SER A 30 15.55 5.30 -3.10
CA SER A 30 14.62 6.12 -3.87
C SER A 30 15.34 6.90 -4.96
N THR A 31 14.61 7.26 -6.01
CA THR A 31 15.15 8.11 -7.08
C THR A 31 15.27 9.57 -6.62
N PRO A 32 16.11 10.39 -7.27
CA PRO A 32 16.25 11.81 -6.95
C PRO A 32 14.93 12.59 -7.00
N GLU A 33 14.01 12.24 -7.89
CA GLU A 33 12.69 12.89 -8.03
C GLU A 33 11.82 12.66 -6.79
N ILE A 34 11.79 11.42 -6.29
CA ILE A 34 11.05 11.07 -5.06
C ILE A 34 11.66 11.80 -3.86
N LEU A 35 12.99 11.78 -3.73
CA LEU A 35 13.70 12.46 -2.64
C LEU A 35 13.46 13.98 -2.66
N THR A 36 13.50 14.59 -3.84
CA THR A 36 13.25 16.02 -4.01
C THR A 36 11.82 16.39 -3.58
N ARG A 37 10.81 15.59 -3.98
CA ARG A 37 9.42 15.82 -3.58
C ARG A 37 9.23 15.68 -2.06
N GLN A 38 9.84 14.66 -1.46
CA GLN A 38 9.77 14.44 -0.01
C GLN A 38 10.42 15.59 0.77
N ARG A 39 11.60 16.06 0.34
CA ARG A 39 12.30 17.19 0.97
C ARG A 39 11.45 18.47 0.95
N ARG A 40 10.79 18.76 -0.18
CA ARG A 40 9.87 19.90 -0.31
C ARG A 40 8.72 19.83 0.69
N HIS A 41 8.18 18.64 0.94
CA HIS A 41 7.08 18.46 1.89
C HIS A 41 7.55 18.52 3.36
N ALA A 42 8.69 17.88 3.67
CA ALA A 42 9.19 17.76 5.05
C ALA A 42 10.00 18.98 5.53
N GLY A 43 10.34 19.92 4.66
CA GLY A 43 11.19 21.07 5.00
C GLY A 43 12.64 20.72 5.35
N THR A 44 13.09 19.51 5.03
CA THR A 44 14.40 18.97 5.42
C THR A 44 15.43 19.05 4.27
N ARG A 45 16.67 19.42 4.59
CA ARG A 45 17.76 19.69 3.62
C ARG A 45 18.88 18.64 3.58
N THR A 46 18.90 17.66 4.48
CA THR A 46 20.15 16.94 4.86
C THR A 46 20.40 15.58 4.21
N VAL A 47 19.50 15.07 3.37
CA VAL A 47 19.76 13.78 2.70
C VAL A 47 20.59 14.02 1.44
N ARG A 48 21.78 13.42 1.35
CA ARG A 48 22.61 13.38 0.14
C ARG A 48 22.17 12.22 -0.76
N GLU A 49 22.34 12.37 -2.07
CA GLU A 49 21.96 11.37 -3.06
C GLU A 49 23.06 10.31 -3.18
N GLY A 50 22.68 9.04 -2.98
CA GLY A 50 23.51 7.89 -3.35
C GLY A 50 23.20 7.45 -4.76
N ALA A 51 24.17 6.86 -5.46
CA ALA A 51 23.95 6.28 -6.79
C ALA A 51 22.96 5.11 -6.67
N CYS A 52 21.69 5.37 -6.99
CA CYS A 52 20.65 4.35 -7.05
C CYS A 52 20.72 3.69 -8.44
N ALA A 53 21.62 2.70 -8.58
CA ALA A 53 21.77 1.91 -9.81
C ALA A 53 20.53 1.02 -9.99
N GLY A 54 19.49 1.57 -10.62
CA GLY A 54 18.21 0.86 -10.83
C GLY A 54 17.02 1.75 -11.16
N ALA A 55 17.14 3.07 -11.04
CA ALA A 55 16.07 4.03 -11.35
C ALA A 55 15.83 4.16 -12.87
N ARG A 56 15.31 3.12 -13.53
CA ARG A 56 14.96 3.12 -14.96
C ARG A 56 13.56 3.69 -15.25
N LEU A 57 12.77 4.02 -14.24
CA LEU A 57 11.40 4.51 -14.47
C LEU A 57 11.38 6.04 -14.50
N ARG A 58 11.69 6.61 -15.67
CA ARG A 58 11.30 7.99 -16.00
C ARG A 58 9.81 8.01 -16.35
N HIS A 59 8.95 7.82 -15.35
CA HIS A 59 7.54 8.20 -15.50
C HIS A 59 7.32 9.50 -14.75
N GLU A 60 6.70 10.47 -15.41
CA GLU A 60 6.21 11.66 -14.73
C GLU A 60 5.20 11.23 -13.65
N ALA A 61 5.62 11.33 -12.39
CA ALA A 61 4.78 11.01 -11.24
C ALA A 61 3.73 12.12 -11.04
N GLY A 62 2.73 12.16 -11.93
CA GLY A 62 1.58 13.06 -11.84
C GLY A 62 0.61 12.61 -10.75
N ALA A 63 0.10 13.55 -9.96
CA ALA A 63 -1.03 13.30 -9.07
C ALA A 63 -2.34 13.53 -9.85
N ARG A 64 -3.24 12.56 -9.85
CA ARG A 64 -4.58 12.69 -10.44
C ARG A 64 -5.62 12.80 -9.33
N LEU A 65 -6.37 13.90 -9.31
CA LEU A 65 -7.48 14.07 -8.38
C LEU A 65 -8.72 13.35 -8.93
N LEU A 66 -9.21 12.36 -8.19
CA LEU A 66 -10.45 11.63 -8.49
C LEU A 66 -11.32 11.69 -7.24
N GLN A 67 -12.57 12.14 -7.40
CA GLN A 67 -13.46 12.41 -6.27
C GLN A 67 -14.14 11.16 -5.73
N ARG A 68 -14.40 10.16 -6.59
CA ARG A 68 -15.15 8.96 -6.21
C ARG A 68 -14.25 7.76 -6.00
N ALA A 69 -14.56 6.98 -4.96
CA ALA A 69 -13.81 5.77 -4.62
C ALA A 69 -13.78 4.72 -5.74
N ASN A 70 -14.88 4.56 -6.49
CA ASN A 70 -14.90 3.64 -7.63
C ASN A 70 -13.97 4.11 -8.76
N GLN A 71 -14.02 5.40 -9.11
CA GLN A 71 -13.13 5.98 -10.11
C GLN A 71 -11.65 5.84 -9.72
N GLN A 72 -11.34 6.04 -8.44
CA GLN A 72 -10.00 5.83 -7.90
C GLN A 72 -9.54 4.37 -8.06
N ALA A 73 -10.38 3.39 -7.67
CA ALA A 73 -10.05 1.98 -7.79
C ALA A 73 -9.89 1.54 -9.26
N GLU A 74 -10.79 1.99 -10.15
CA GLU A 74 -10.73 1.73 -11.59
C GLU A 74 -9.46 2.31 -12.21
N PHE A 75 -9.09 3.54 -11.84
CA PHE A 75 -7.88 4.20 -12.32
C PHE A 75 -6.61 3.49 -11.85
N ILE A 76 -6.55 3.10 -10.57
CA ILE A 76 -5.39 2.37 -10.05
C ILE A 76 -5.24 1.03 -10.77
N ALA A 77 -6.33 0.26 -10.92
CA ALA A 77 -6.31 -1.01 -11.63
C ALA A 77 -5.88 -0.85 -13.09
N GLN A 78 -6.38 0.20 -13.75
CA GLN A 78 -5.97 0.55 -15.11
C GLN A 78 -4.47 0.85 -15.19
N ARG A 79 -3.95 1.69 -14.28
CA ARG A 79 -2.52 2.06 -14.31
C ARG A 79 -1.60 0.89 -13.99
N VAL A 80 -2.01 -0.03 -13.10
CA VAL A 80 -1.27 -1.27 -12.83
C VAL A 80 -1.14 -2.12 -14.10
N LEU A 81 -2.22 -2.28 -14.86
CA LEU A 81 -2.20 -3.02 -16.12
C LEU A 81 -1.33 -2.33 -17.17
N GLU A 82 -1.45 -1.01 -17.33
CA GLU A 82 -0.58 -0.24 -18.24
C GLU A 82 0.89 -0.40 -17.90
N LEU A 83 1.28 -0.25 -16.63
CA LEU A 83 2.67 -0.43 -16.19
C LEU A 83 3.17 -1.87 -16.41
N ARG A 84 2.29 -2.87 -16.25
CA ARG A 84 2.61 -4.26 -16.53
C ARG A 84 2.87 -4.46 -18.02
N ASP A 85 2.03 -3.89 -18.87
CA ASP A 85 2.14 -3.98 -20.31
C ASP A 85 3.36 -3.17 -20.83
N GLU A 86 3.76 -2.11 -20.12
CA GLU A 86 5.03 -1.37 -20.29
C GLU A 86 6.27 -2.17 -19.81
N GLY A 87 6.09 -3.36 -19.23
CA GLY A 87 7.16 -4.28 -18.83
C GLY A 87 7.55 -4.25 -17.35
N THR A 88 6.82 -3.52 -16.50
CA THR A 88 7.07 -3.53 -15.05
C THR A 88 6.41 -4.75 -14.41
N PRO A 89 7.15 -5.62 -13.69
CA PRO A 89 6.55 -6.78 -13.05
C PRO A 89 5.60 -6.37 -11.91
N LEU A 90 4.49 -7.09 -11.75
CA LEU A 90 3.50 -6.82 -10.70
C LEU A 90 4.09 -6.91 -9.29
N GLU A 91 5.07 -7.79 -9.07
CA GLU A 91 5.80 -7.94 -7.80
C GLU A 91 6.59 -6.69 -7.41
N GLY A 92 6.95 -5.85 -8.39
CA GLY A 92 7.61 -4.55 -8.17
C GLY A 92 6.63 -3.42 -7.86
N MET A 93 5.32 -3.69 -7.79
CA MET A 93 4.28 -2.68 -7.58
C MET A 93 3.66 -2.80 -6.20
N ALA A 94 3.37 -1.65 -5.58
CA ALA A 94 2.64 -1.60 -4.32
C ALA A 94 1.58 -0.49 -4.35
N VAL A 95 0.39 -0.78 -3.82
CA VAL A 95 -0.69 0.21 -3.65
C VAL A 95 -0.91 0.43 -2.16
N LEU A 96 -0.85 1.68 -1.72
CA LEU A 96 -0.99 2.09 -0.32
C LEU A 96 -2.29 2.89 -0.13
N PRO A 97 -3.45 2.23 0.09
CA PRO A 97 -4.72 2.92 0.26
C PRO A 97 -4.87 3.50 1.68
N LEU A 98 -4.79 4.82 1.81
CA LEU A 98 -5.04 5.52 3.09
C LEU A 98 -6.51 5.91 3.26
N ALA A 99 -7.12 6.56 2.25
CA ALA A 99 -8.49 7.08 2.31
C ALA A 99 -9.51 6.27 1.47
N LEU A 100 -9.04 5.50 0.48
CA LEU A 100 -9.88 4.65 -0.35
C LEU A 100 -10.26 3.37 0.42
N PRO A 101 -11.54 2.94 0.43
CA PRO A 101 -11.90 1.64 1.01
C PRO A 101 -11.18 0.49 0.29
N ARG A 102 -10.38 -0.27 1.05
CA ARG A 102 -9.60 -1.41 0.51
C ARG A 102 -10.44 -2.42 -0.25
N ALA A 103 -11.69 -2.65 0.20
CA ALA A 103 -12.61 -3.55 -0.47
C ALA A 103 -12.87 -3.17 -1.94
N ARG A 104 -13.00 -1.87 -2.26
CA ARG A 104 -13.23 -1.41 -3.64
C ARG A 104 -12.05 -1.75 -4.56
N LEU A 105 -10.83 -1.58 -4.06
CA LEU A 105 -9.63 -1.93 -4.80
C LEU A 105 -9.52 -3.45 -5.01
N GLN A 106 -9.78 -4.24 -3.97
CA GLN A 106 -9.76 -5.71 -4.05
C GLN A 106 -10.81 -6.23 -5.04
N MET A 107 -12.02 -5.67 -5.01
CA MET A 107 -13.08 -6.00 -5.97
C MET A 107 -12.66 -5.67 -7.41
N GLU A 108 -12.11 -4.48 -7.66
CA GLU A 108 -11.65 -4.10 -9.00
C GLU A 108 -10.49 -4.96 -9.49
N PHE A 109 -9.55 -5.32 -8.63
CA PHE A 109 -8.44 -6.21 -9.00
C PHE A 109 -8.95 -7.62 -9.31
N THR A 110 -9.85 -8.15 -8.47
CA THR A 110 -10.48 -9.45 -8.70
C THR A 110 -11.30 -9.45 -10.00
N ARG A 111 -12.07 -8.39 -10.26
CA ARG A 111 -12.89 -8.23 -11.48
C ARG A 111 -12.07 -8.22 -12.77
N ARG A 112 -10.80 -7.80 -12.69
CA ARG A 112 -9.89 -7.69 -13.84
C ARG A 112 -8.80 -8.77 -13.86
N ASP A 113 -8.93 -9.80 -13.03
CA ASP A 113 -7.95 -10.87 -12.87
C ASP A 113 -6.51 -10.36 -12.60
N ILE A 114 -6.38 -9.28 -11.84
CA ILE A 114 -5.07 -8.75 -11.42
C ILE A 114 -4.66 -9.50 -10.14
N PRO A 115 -3.56 -10.28 -10.15
CA PRO A 115 -3.11 -10.96 -8.94
C PRO A 115 -2.55 -9.95 -7.94
N PHE A 116 -2.93 -10.08 -6.67
CA PHE A 116 -2.44 -9.22 -5.60
C PHE A 116 -2.28 -9.98 -4.28
N VAL A 117 -1.41 -9.46 -3.43
CA VAL A 117 -1.20 -9.94 -2.05
C VAL A 117 -1.55 -8.82 -1.09
N LEU A 118 -2.25 -9.15 -0.01
CA LEU A 118 -2.46 -8.21 1.09
C LEU A 118 -1.34 -8.38 2.12
N THR A 119 -0.58 -7.31 2.35
CA THR A 119 0.44 -7.29 3.39
C THR A 119 -0.16 -7.19 4.80
N SER A 120 -1.41 -6.71 4.91
CA SER A 120 -2.12 -6.62 6.17
C SER A 120 -3.63 -6.85 6.01
N GLY A 121 -4.21 -7.55 6.99
CA GLY A 121 -5.63 -7.86 7.02
C GLY A 121 -6.02 -9.08 6.19
N ILE A 122 -7.33 -9.28 6.07
CA ILE A 122 -7.96 -10.43 5.40
C ILE A 122 -8.55 -9.97 4.07
N ARG A 123 -8.55 -10.83 3.04
CA ARG A 123 -9.19 -10.51 1.75
C ARG A 123 -10.68 -10.29 1.96
N PHE A 124 -11.29 -9.39 1.19
CA PHE A 124 -12.69 -9.03 1.32
C PHE A 124 -13.60 -10.27 1.26
N PHE A 125 -13.39 -11.14 0.27
CA PHE A 125 -14.14 -12.38 0.10
C PHE A 125 -13.81 -13.47 1.13
N GLU A 126 -12.79 -13.27 1.96
CA GLU A 126 -12.43 -14.18 3.07
C GLU A 126 -13.00 -13.74 4.41
N GLN A 127 -13.61 -12.56 4.48
CA GLN A 127 -14.23 -12.08 5.72
C GLN A 127 -15.46 -12.93 6.06
N ALA A 128 -15.56 -13.37 7.33
CA ALA A 128 -16.63 -14.25 7.79
C ALA A 128 -18.03 -13.72 7.41
N HIS A 129 -18.31 -12.45 7.73
CA HIS A 129 -19.61 -11.84 7.42
C HIS A 129 -19.92 -11.77 5.91
N VAL A 130 -18.90 -11.63 5.05
CA VAL A 130 -19.08 -11.64 3.59
C VAL A 130 -19.43 -13.06 3.13
N LYS A 131 -18.72 -14.07 3.66
CA LYS A 131 -19.01 -15.48 3.38
C LYS A 131 -20.38 -15.90 3.87
N ASP A 132 -20.80 -15.46 5.05
CA ASP A 132 -22.12 -15.78 5.61
C ASP A 132 -23.24 -15.26 4.71
N VAL A 133 -23.17 -13.99 4.29
CA VAL A 133 -24.16 -13.40 3.37
C VAL A 133 -24.15 -14.12 2.02
N ALA A 134 -22.98 -14.43 1.48
CA ALA A 134 -22.86 -15.16 0.22
C ALA A 134 -23.46 -16.58 0.33
N ALA A 135 -23.24 -17.27 1.45
CA ALA A 135 -23.79 -18.60 1.71
C ALA A 135 -25.32 -18.57 1.78
N TYR A 136 -25.90 -17.57 2.45
CA TYR A 136 -27.36 -17.36 2.44
C TYR A 136 -27.91 -17.20 1.02
N LEU A 137 -27.25 -16.39 0.18
CA LEU A 137 -27.67 -16.20 -1.22
C LEU A 137 -27.56 -17.48 -2.04
N LYS A 138 -26.48 -18.27 -1.86
CA LYS A 138 -26.32 -19.57 -2.54
C LYS A 138 -27.44 -20.53 -2.17
N LEU A 139 -27.78 -20.64 -0.88
CA LEU A 139 -28.84 -21.54 -0.41
C LEU A 139 -30.24 -21.16 -0.91
N LEU A 140 -30.51 -19.86 -1.09
CA LEU A 140 -31.76 -19.41 -1.69
C LEU A 140 -31.90 -19.83 -3.16
N VAL A 141 -30.78 -19.86 -3.89
CA VAL A 141 -30.76 -20.27 -5.31
C VAL A 141 -30.69 -21.79 -5.45
N ASN A 142 -30.01 -22.48 -4.52
CA ASN A 142 -29.81 -23.92 -4.51
C ASN A 142 -30.10 -24.52 -3.12
N PRO A 143 -31.37 -24.81 -2.78
CA PRO A 143 -31.74 -25.32 -1.47
C PRO A 143 -31.21 -26.72 -1.13
N GLY A 144 -30.70 -27.47 -2.13
CA GLY A 144 -30.10 -28.80 -1.93
C GLY A 144 -28.66 -28.75 -1.43
N GLU A 145 -28.03 -27.58 -1.43
CA GLU A 145 -26.69 -27.36 -0.91
C GLU A 145 -26.74 -27.25 0.63
N ASN A 146 -25.74 -27.77 1.32
CA ASN A 146 -25.68 -27.63 2.77
C ASN A 146 -24.89 -26.36 3.18
N TRP A 147 -25.08 -25.90 4.42
CA TRP A 147 -24.47 -24.66 4.92
C TRP A 147 -22.93 -24.65 4.82
N LEU A 148 -22.28 -25.79 5.07
CA LEU A 148 -20.82 -25.89 5.02
C LEU A 148 -20.28 -25.77 3.59
N GLN A 149 -20.98 -26.36 2.62
CA GLN A 149 -20.68 -26.23 1.18
C GLN A 149 -20.96 -24.82 0.67
N ALA A 150 -21.98 -24.15 1.22
CA ALA A 150 -22.28 -22.78 0.82
C ALA A 150 -21.18 -21.78 1.25
N ILE A 151 -20.56 -21.98 2.42
CA ILE A 151 -19.50 -21.11 2.96
C ILE A 151 -18.12 -21.35 2.35
N TYR A 152 -17.76 -22.60 2.05
CA TYR A 152 -16.41 -23.01 1.61
C TYR A 152 -16.36 -23.34 0.12
#